data_AF-A0A926FF32-F1
#
_entry.id   AF-A0A926FF32-F1
#
_cell.length_a   1.000
_cell.length_b   1.000
_cell.length_c   1.000
_cell.angle_alpha   90.00
_cell.angle_beta   90.00
_cell.angle_gamma   90.00
#
_symmetry.space_group_name_H-M   'P 1'
#
loop_
_entity.id
_entity.type
_entity.pdbx_description
1 polymer ?
#
loop_
_entity_poly.entity_id
_entity_poly.type
_entity_poly.pdbx_seq_one_letter_code
_entity_poly.pdbx_strand_id
1 'polypeptide(L)' 'MTTNEIKQAWSIWINQSEKIITVKKSHGGKEIFFESREVGMKKVCELVSKGYRIG' A
#
# COMPACT_ATOMS: atom_id res chain seq x y z
N MET A 1 -2.84 -30.53 5.85
CA MET A 1 -1.88 -29.65 5.15
C MET A 1 -2.32 -28.22 5.40
N THR A 2 -1.95 -27.65 6.54
CA THR A 2 -2.33 -26.29 6.89
C THR A 2 -1.20 -25.41 6.38
N THR A 3 -1.39 -24.84 5.19
CA THR A 3 -0.49 -23.81 4.69
C THR A 3 -0.51 -22.70 5.73
N ASN A 4 0.56 -22.58 6.52
CA ASN A 4 0.82 -21.36 7.26
C ASN A 4 0.96 -20.27 6.20
N GLU A 5 -0.16 -19.64 5.85
CA GLU A 5 -0.16 -18.37 5.17
C GLU A 5 0.54 -17.41 6.11
N ILE A 6 1.86 -17.30 5.96
CA ILE A 6 2.62 -16.20 6.49
C ILE A 6 1.83 -14.98 6.00
N LYS A 7 1.05 -14.34 6.89
CA LYS A 7 0.41 -13.05 6.64
C LYS A 7 1.55 -12.12 6.28
N GLN A 8 1.89 -12.09 5.00
CA GLN A 8 3.07 -11.38 4.53
C GLN A 8 2.72 -9.91 4.73
N ALA A 9 3.38 -9.29 5.72
CA ALA A 9 3.18 -7.89 6.04
C ALA A 9 3.30 -7.10 4.74
N TRP A 10 2.19 -6.52 4.30
CA TRP A 10 2.13 -5.86 3.01
C TRP A 10 2.36 -4.38 3.27
N SER A 11 3.35 -3.77 2.63
CA SER A 11 3.58 -2.33 2.75
C SER A 11 3.43 -1.64 1.41
N ILE A 12 2.96 -0.39 1.47
CA ILE A 12 2.97 0.53 0.33
C ILE A 12 3.57 1.85 0.79
N TRP A 13 4.17 2.54 -0.16
CA TRP A 13 4.70 3.88 0.00
C TRP A 13 3.72 4.87 -0.59
N ILE A 14 3.38 5.91 0.15
CA ILE A 14 2.48 6.97 -0.29
C ILE A 14 3.22 8.29 -0.26
N ASN A 15 3.37 8.90 -1.43
CA ASN A 15 3.83 10.27 -1.58
C ASN A 15 2.61 11.19 -1.62
N GLN A 16 2.42 12.00 -0.57
CA GLN A 16 1.27 12.91 -0.47
C GLN A 16 1.40 14.13 -1.37
N SER A 17 2.63 14.62 -1.61
CA SER A 17 2.89 15.79 -2.45
C SER A 17 2.55 15.50 -3.91
N GLU A 18 2.98 14.35 -4.41
CA GLU A 18 2.72 13.92 -5.79
C GLU A 18 1.42 13.13 -5.93
N LYS A 19 0.78 12.79 -4.81
CA LYS A 19 -0.37 11.89 -4.71
C LYS A 19 -0.11 10.55 -5.41
N ILE A 20 1.07 9.95 -5.18
CA ILE A 20 1.48 8.68 -5.79
C ILE A 20 1.52 7.58 -4.73
N ILE A 21 1.03 6.40 -5.10
CA ILE A 21 1.09 5.17 -4.31
C ILE A 21 2.01 4.20 -5.04
N THR A 22 3.04 3.70 -4.37
CA THR A 22 4.03 2.78 -4.93
C THR A 22 4.23 1.58 -4.00
N VAL A 23 4.50 0.40 -4.54
CA VAL A 23 4.91 -0.77 -3.73
C VAL A 23 6.41 -0.77 -3.42
N LYS A 24 7.17 0.06 -4.15
CA LYS A 24 8.60 0.25 -3.95
C LYS A 24 8.84 1.50 -3.13
N LYS A 25 9.98 1.52 -2.42
CA LYS A 25 10.44 2.69 -1.68
C LYS A 25 10.47 3.92 -2.57
N SER A 26 9.73 4.96 -2.16
CA SER A 26 9.70 6.26 -2.84
C SER A 26 10.46 7.28 -2.00
N HIS A 27 11.34 8.06 -2.64
CA HIS A 27 11.95 9.22 -1.99
C HIS A 27 10.84 10.22 -1.67
N GLY A 28 10.71 10.64 -0.39
CA GLY A 28 9.62 11.49 0.07
C GLY A 28 8.27 10.79 0.28
N GLY A 29 8.18 9.48 0.02
CA GLY A 29 6.99 8.68 0.36
C GLY A 29 7.02 8.23 1.83
N LYS A 30 5.85 8.10 2.45
CA LYS A 30 5.69 7.44 3.75
C LYS A 30 5.30 5.98 3.54
N GLU A 31 6.03 5.07 4.17
CA GLU A 31 5.66 3.66 4.19
C GLU A 31 4.49 3.43 5.16
N ILE A 32 3.50 2.66 4.71
CA ILE A 32 2.38 2.19 5.53
C ILE A 32 2.36 0.67 5.47
N PHE A 33 2.38 0.04 6.63
CA PHE A 33 2.28 -1.40 6.80
C PHE A 33 0.83 -1.81 7.02
N PHE A 34 0.45 -2.93 6.42
CA PHE A 34 -0.87 -3.53 6.53
C PHE A 34 -0.75 -4.96 7.04
N GLU A 35 -1.69 -5.32 7.92
CA GLU A 35 -1.77 -6.66 8.49
C GLU A 35 -2.11 -7.72 7.43
N SER A 36 -2.75 -7.32 6.34
CA SER A 36 -3.13 -8.20 5.24
C SER A 36 -3.27 -7.44 3.92
N ARG A 37 -3.05 -8.14 2.81
CA ARG A 37 -3.14 -7.58 1.45
C ARG A 37 -4.52 -6.95 1.18
N GLU A 38 -5.60 -7.56 1.66
CA GLU A 38 -6.96 -7.06 1.46
C GLU A 38 -7.17 -5.66 2.08
N VAL A 39 -6.65 -5.45 3.30
CA VAL A 39 -6.71 -4.15 3.98
C VAL A 39 -5.90 -3.11 3.22
N GLY A 40 -4.70 -3.48 2.76
CA GLY A 40 -3.87 -2.62 1.92
C GLY A 40 -4.56 -2.24 0.62
N MET A 41 -5.16 -3.21 -0.07
CA MET A 41 -5.87 -3.00 -1.34
C MET A 41 -7.08 -2.06 -1.14
N LYS A 42 -7.85 -2.23 -0.07
CA LYS A 42 -8.96 -1.33 0.27
C LYS A 42 -8.46 0.10 0.47
N LYS A 43 -7.30 0.28 1.11
CA LYS A 43 -6.70 1.60 1.31
C LYS A 43 -6.18 2.21 0.00
N VAL A 44 -5.56 1.40 -0.87
CA VAL A 44 -5.14 1.82 -2.21
C VAL A 44 -6.35 2.31 -3.00
N CYS A 45 -7.43 1.53 -3.06
CA CYS A 45 -8.66 1.93 -3.76
C CYS A 45 -9.26 3.22 -3.19
N GLU A 46 -9.30 3.39 -1.87
CA GLU A 46 -9.76 4.63 -1.24
C GLU A 46 -8.92 5.84 -1.66
N LEU A 47 -7.59 5.68 -1.70
CA LEU A 47 -6.68 6.76 -2.11
C LEU A 47 -6.82 7.07 -3.60
N VAL A 48 -6.98 6.06 -4.46
CA VAL A 48 -7.24 6.24 -5.90
C VAL A 48 -8.54 7.03 -6.11
N SER A 49 -9.61 6.70 -5.37
CA SER A 49 -10.86 7.47 -5.40
C SER A 49 -10.70 8.92 -4.92
N LYS A 50 -9.66 9.21 -4.11
CA LYS A 50 -9.30 10.57 -3.68
C LYS A 50 -8.36 11.29 -4.65
N GLY A 51 -8.08 10.69 -5.82
CA GLY A 51 -7.24 11.24 -6.88
C GLY A 51 -5.75 10.91 -6.75
N TYR A 52 -5.38 9.88 -5.97
CA TYR A 52 -4.02 9.35 -5.98
C TYR A 52 -3.80 8.42 -7.19
N ARG A 53 -2.56 8.38 -7.69
CA ARG A 53 -2.15 7.57 -8.82
C ARG A 53 -1.29 6.40 -8.34
N ILE A 54 -1.37 5.27 -9.02
CA ILE A 54 -0.47 4.14 -8.77
C ILE A 54 0.76 4.32 -9.66
N GLY A 55 1.96 4.27 -9.06
CA GLY A 55 3.25 4.49 -9.71
C GLY A 55 4.27 3.38 -9.43
#